data_AF-A0A0F3ND61-F1
#
_entry.id   AF-A0A0F3ND61-F1
#
_cell.length_a   1.000
_cell.length_b   1.000
_cell.length_c   1.000
_cell.angle_alpha   90.00
_cell.angle_beta   90.00
_cell.angle_gamma   90.00
#
_symmetry.space_group_name_H-M   'P 1'
#
loop_
_entity.id
_entity.type
_entity.pdbx_description
1 polymer ?
#
loop_
_entity_poly.entity_id
_entity_poly.type
_entity_poly.pdbx_seq_one_letter_code
_entity_poly.pdbx_strand_id
1 'polypeptide(L)'
;MLVAMEGSVGYGIGGARVELEIGYERFKTKGIRDSGSKEDEADTVYLLAKELAYDVVTGQTDKLTAALAKTSGKDFVQFAKALNISNSEIDKKVCSRGKAGDSNDGLKNSKAGSCDSKDQSSGSLEQSLTAALGDKGAEKWPKINNGTEVGSELKSNNGKPYEKDASGTVAKDLVALNSDEKTIVAGLLAKTIEGGEVVEIRAVSSTSVMVNACYDLLSEGLGVVPYACVGLGGNFVGVVDGHITPKLAYRLKAGLSYQLSPEISAFVGGFYHRVVGDGVYDDLPAQLQCKSQKT
;
A
#
# COMPACT_ATOMS: atom_id res chain seq x y z
N MET A 1 -7.74 -7.19 21.95
CA MET A 1 -7.26 -7.48 23.32
C MET A 1 -5.74 -7.42 23.33
N LEU A 2 -5.15 -6.65 24.26
CA LEU A 2 -3.71 -6.55 24.46
C LEU A 2 -3.29 -7.58 25.51
N VAL A 3 -2.30 -8.41 25.19
CA VAL A 3 -1.71 -9.36 26.15
C VAL A 3 -0.28 -8.93 26.37
N ALA A 4 0.05 -8.52 27.58
CA ALA A 4 1.40 -8.16 28.00
C ALA A 4 1.79 -9.01 29.21
N MET A 5 2.92 -9.71 29.11
CA MET A 5 3.53 -10.46 30.20
C MET A 5 4.99 -10.07 30.31
N GLU A 6 5.42 -9.60 31.47
CA GLU A 6 6.83 -9.26 31.74
C GLU A 6 7.29 -10.07 32.96
N GLY A 7 8.43 -10.74 32.82
CA GLY A 7 9.09 -11.46 33.90
C GLY A 7 10.55 -11.05 33.99
N SER A 8 11.08 -10.95 35.20
CA SER A 8 12.48 -10.63 35.47
C SER A 8 13.12 -11.65 36.39
N VAL A 9 14.36 -12.03 36.13
CA VAL A 9 15.21 -12.81 37.04
C VAL A 9 16.50 -12.04 37.27
N GLY A 10 16.94 -11.92 38.51
CA GLY A 10 18.09 -11.09 38.82
C GLY A 10 18.88 -11.56 40.03
N TYR A 11 20.05 -10.97 40.20
CA TYR A 11 20.95 -11.22 41.31
C TYR A 11 21.42 -9.89 41.89
N GLY A 12 21.34 -9.76 43.22
CA GLY A 12 21.73 -8.56 43.96
C GLY A 12 22.90 -8.84 44.89
N ILE A 13 23.85 -7.90 44.94
CA ILE A 13 24.91 -7.87 45.95
C ILE A 13 24.98 -6.45 46.52
N GLY A 14 24.66 -6.29 47.80
CA GLY A 14 24.62 -4.98 48.45
C GLY A 14 23.57 -4.07 47.82
N GLY A 15 23.96 -2.85 47.45
CA GLY A 15 23.08 -1.88 46.76
C GLY A 15 23.01 -2.07 45.25
N ALA A 16 23.72 -3.03 44.65
CA ALA A 16 23.70 -3.25 43.20
C ALA A 16 22.88 -4.50 42.85
N ARG A 17 22.07 -4.41 41.79
CA ARG A 17 21.27 -5.53 41.26
C ARG A 17 21.42 -5.63 39.74
N VAL A 18 21.52 -6.85 39.22
CA VAL A 18 21.48 -7.12 37.77
C VAL A 18 20.24 -7.95 37.49
N GLU A 19 19.40 -7.50 36.55
CA GLU A 19 18.10 -8.09 36.24
C GLU A 19 18.02 -8.41 34.74
N LEU A 20 17.76 -9.67 34.40
CA LEU A 20 17.37 -10.10 33.06
C LEU A 20 15.85 -10.08 32.98
N GLU A 21 15.33 -9.25 32.09
CA GLU A 21 13.90 -9.07 31.82
C GLU A 21 13.51 -9.65 30.48
N ILE A 22 12.41 -10.40 30.46
CA ILE A 22 11.78 -10.90 29.25
C ILE A 22 10.33 -10.40 29.25
N GLY A 23 10.00 -9.57 28.27
CA GLY A 23 8.65 -9.07 28.06
C GLY A 23 8.07 -9.64 26.77
N TYR A 24 6.83 -10.09 26.81
CA TYR A 24 6.05 -10.47 25.64
C TYR A 24 4.81 -9.59 25.57
N GLU A 25 4.70 -8.82 24.49
CA GLU A 25 3.55 -7.98 24.19
C GLU A 25 2.95 -8.38 22.85
N ARG A 26 1.65 -8.59 22.81
CA ARG A 26 0.91 -8.86 21.57
C ARG A 26 -0.15 -7.80 21.33
N PHE A 27 0.00 -7.08 20.23
CA PHE A 27 -0.93 -6.07 19.74
C PHE A 27 -1.72 -6.67 18.56
N LYS A 28 -3.01 -6.96 18.77
CA LYS A 28 -3.92 -7.25 17.65
C LYS A 28 -4.30 -5.94 16.96
N THR A 29 -4.23 -5.90 15.63
CA THR A 29 -4.70 -4.74 14.83
C THR A 29 -6.23 -4.68 14.87
N LYS A 30 -6.80 -3.47 15.03
CA LYS A 30 -8.24 -3.26 14.85
C LYS A 30 -8.51 -2.99 13.37
N GLY A 31 -9.35 -3.80 12.74
CA GLY A 31 -9.80 -3.55 11.37
C GLY A 31 -10.70 -2.32 11.31
N ILE A 32 -10.54 -1.50 10.27
CA ILE A 32 -11.48 -0.42 9.94
C ILE A 32 -12.63 -1.07 9.16
N ARG A 33 -13.78 -1.24 9.82
CA ARG A 33 -15.06 -1.45 9.14
C ARG A 33 -16.03 -0.37 9.58
N ASP A 34 -16.52 0.37 8.60
CA ASP A 34 -17.60 1.30 8.77
C ASP A 34 -18.91 0.51 9.02
N SER A 35 -19.76 1.03 9.90
CA SER A 35 -21.11 0.55 10.25
C SER A 35 -21.27 -0.73 11.10
N GLY A 36 -21.44 -0.53 12.41
CA GLY A 36 -22.65 -0.99 13.11
C GLY A 36 -22.84 -2.47 13.47
N SER A 37 -21.89 -3.37 13.22
CA SER A 37 -21.97 -4.76 13.71
C SER A 37 -20.74 -5.11 14.56
N LYS A 38 -20.99 -5.94 15.58
CA LYS A 38 -20.07 -6.28 16.68
C LYS A 38 -18.65 -6.60 16.19
N GLU A 39 -17.68 -6.18 17.00
CA GLU A 39 -16.23 -6.34 16.80
C GLU A 39 -15.84 -7.81 16.55
N ASP A 40 -15.89 -8.25 15.30
CA ASP A 40 -15.26 -9.50 14.89
C ASP A 40 -13.82 -9.23 14.49
N GLU A 41 -12.92 -9.88 15.23
CA GLU A 41 -11.48 -9.90 15.02
C GLU A 41 -11.16 -10.30 13.57
N ALA A 42 -10.52 -9.43 12.79
CA ALA A 42 -10.21 -9.71 11.40
C ALA A 42 -8.72 -9.52 11.12
N ASP A 43 -8.12 -10.52 10.48
CA ASP A 43 -6.80 -10.40 9.85
C ASP A 43 -6.87 -9.29 8.78
N THR A 44 -6.05 -8.25 8.94
CA THR A 44 -6.00 -7.15 7.97
C THR A 44 -5.13 -7.56 6.79
N VAL A 45 -5.75 -7.67 5.62
CA VAL A 45 -5.11 -8.00 4.34
C VAL A 45 -4.88 -6.70 3.58
N TYR A 46 -3.61 -6.33 3.38
CA TYR A 46 -3.22 -5.15 2.59
C TYR A 46 -2.90 -5.57 1.16
N LEU A 47 -3.48 -4.86 0.19
CA LEU A 47 -3.12 -4.94 -1.22
C LEU A 47 -2.14 -3.81 -1.52
N LEU A 48 -0.89 -4.15 -1.88
CA LEU A 48 0.08 -3.15 -2.31
C LEU A 48 -0.26 -2.73 -3.74
N ALA A 49 -0.76 -1.51 -3.87
CA ALA A 49 -0.94 -0.87 -5.17
C ALA A 49 0.45 -0.59 -5.75
N LYS A 50 0.75 -1.22 -6.89
CA LYS A 50 1.94 -0.90 -7.68
C LYS A 50 1.71 0.39 -8.48
N GLU A 51 2.74 0.82 -9.21
CA GLU A 51 2.86 2.17 -9.78
C GLU A 51 1.59 2.66 -10.51
N LEU A 52 0.96 1.83 -11.36
CA LEU A 52 -0.23 2.21 -12.13
C LEU A 52 -1.44 2.48 -11.25
N ALA A 53 -1.77 1.56 -10.33
CA ALA A 53 -2.91 1.70 -9.44
C ALA A 53 -2.74 2.91 -8.51
N TYR A 54 -1.53 3.10 -7.97
CA TYR A 54 -1.22 4.23 -7.10
C TYR A 54 -1.28 5.57 -7.85
N ASP A 55 -0.72 5.65 -9.05
CA ASP A 55 -0.68 6.89 -9.83
C ASP A 55 -2.08 7.33 -10.30
N VAL A 56 -3.00 6.39 -10.58
CA VAL A 56 -4.40 6.69 -10.90
C VAL A 56 -5.13 7.32 -9.70
N VAL A 57 -5.02 6.70 -8.52
CA VAL A 57 -5.71 7.17 -7.31
C VAL A 57 -5.14 8.51 -6.83
N THR A 58 -3.81 8.68 -6.90
CA THR A 58 -3.15 9.92 -6.48
C THR A 58 -3.13 11.02 -7.54
N GLY A 59 -3.55 10.72 -8.76
CA GLY A 59 -3.61 11.68 -9.87
C GLY A 59 -2.25 12.07 -10.43
N GLN A 60 -1.24 11.21 -10.36
CA GLN A 60 0.12 11.48 -10.86
C GLN A 60 0.18 11.23 -12.38
N THR A 61 -0.40 12.14 -13.17
CA THR A 61 -0.55 11.98 -14.63
C THR A 61 0.75 11.69 -15.39
N ASP A 62 1.86 12.37 -15.04
CA ASP A 62 3.13 12.18 -15.75
C ASP A 62 3.77 10.81 -15.49
N LYS A 63 3.70 10.33 -14.24
CA LYS A 63 4.20 9.00 -13.88
C LYS A 63 3.30 7.90 -14.43
N LEU A 64 1.97 8.08 -14.35
CA LEU A 64 1.00 7.20 -14.97
C LEU A 64 1.25 7.08 -16.48
N THR A 65 1.51 8.20 -17.15
CA THR A 65 1.85 8.23 -18.59
C THR A 65 3.09 7.40 -18.88
N ALA A 66 4.16 7.60 -18.11
CA ALA A 66 5.42 6.87 -18.29
C ALA A 66 5.26 5.36 -18.02
N ALA A 67 4.47 4.98 -17.01
CA ALA A 67 4.18 3.58 -16.68
C ALA A 67 3.29 2.91 -17.74
N LEU A 68 2.23 3.59 -18.21
CA LEU A 68 1.35 3.11 -19.27
C LEU A 68 2.10 2.90 -20.60
N ALA A 69 3.05 3.77 -20.94
CA ALA A 69 3.86 3.64 -22.14
C ALA A 69 4.77 2.40 -22.14
N LYS A 70 5.16 1.93 -20.94
CA LYS A 70 5.97 0.71 -20.75
C LYS A 70 5.13 -0.56 -20.62
N THR A 71 3.82 -0.42 -20.41
CA THR A 71 2.91 -1.54 -20.23
C THR A 71 2.76 -2.32 -21.53
N SER A 72 2.80 -3.65 -21.46
CA SER A 72 2.63 -4.48 -22.65
C SER A 72 1.22 -4.32 -23.22
N GLY A 73 1.10 -4.27 -24.55
CA GLY A 73 -0.20 -4.14 -25.20
C GLY A 73 -1.15 -5.30 -24.88
N LYS A 74 -0.63 -6.51 -24.66
CA LYS A 74 -1.43 -7.68 -24.27
C LYS A 74 -2.09 -7.47 -22.91
N ASP A 75 -1.31 -7.04 -21.92
CA ASP A 75 -1.80 -6.83 -20.56
C ASP A 75 -2.76 -5.63 -20.50
N PHE A 76 -2.46 -4.58 -21.27
CA PHE A 76 -3.32 -3.41 -21.34
C PHE A 76 -4.66 -3.70 -22.04
N VAL A 77 -4.68 -4.53 -23.10
CA VAL A 77 -5.93 -5.01 -23.71
C VAL A 77 -6.72 -5.90 -22.74
N GLN A 78 -6.06 -6.73 -21.94
CA GLN A 78 -6.74 -7.51 -20.90
C GLN A 78 -7.38 -6.62 -19.85
N PHE A 79 -6.68 -5.58 -19.40
CA PHE A 79 -7.22 -4.56 -18.51
C PHE A 79 -8.46 -3.89 -19.11
N ALA A 80 -8.39 -3.39 -20.35
CA ALA A 80 -9.51 -2.72 -20.99
C ALA A 80 -10.73 -3.64 -21.14
N LYS A 81 -10.52 -4.91 -21.53
CA LYS A 81 -11.59 -5.92 -21.57
C LYS A 81 -12.22 -6.15 -20.19
N ALA A 82 -11.40 -6.28 -19.15
CA ALA A 82 -11.88 -6.46 -17.78
C ALA A 82 -12.66 -5.23 -17.28
N LEU A 83 -12.20 -4.02 -17.63
CA LEU A 83 -12.88 -2.76 -17.32
C LEU A 83 -14.24 -2.68 -18.03
N ASN A 84 -14.31 -3.00 -19.33
CA ASN A 84 -15.57 -2.99 -20.05
C ASN A 84 -16.59 -4.00 -19.50
N ILE A 85 -16.14 -5.21 -19.12
CA ILE A 85 -17.00 -6.22 -18.50
C ILE A 85 -17.48 -5.78 -17.10
N SER A 86 -16.59 -5.20 -16.31
CA SER A 86 -16.88 -4.87 -14.91
C SER A 86 -17.64 -3.54 -14.76
N ASN A 87 -17.32 -2.57 -15.61
CA ASN A 87 -17.90 -1.23 -15.58
C ASN A 87 -17.77 -0.54 -16.96
N SER A 88 -18.69 -0.89 -17.87
CA SER A 88 -18.71 -0.37 -19.25
C SER A 88 -18.89 1.16 -19.33
N GLU A 89 -19.49 1.78 -18.33
CA GLU A 89 -19.64 3.23 -18.27
C GLU A 89 -18.28 3.94 -18.04
N ILE A 90 -17.36 3.32 -17.28
CA ILE A 90 -15.99 3.84 -17.14
C ILE A 90 -15.20 3.62 -18.44
N ASP A 91 -15.33 2.46 -19.09
CA ASP A 91 -14.68 2.18 -20.37
C ASP A 91 -15.05 3.23 -21.43
N LYS A 92 -16.31 3.67 -21.48
CA LYS A 92 -16.81 4.73 -22.38
C LYS A 92 -16.35 6.13 -22.04
N LYS A 93 -15.95 6.40 -20.79
CA LYS A 93 -15.39 7.71 -20.39
C LYS A 93 -13.95 7.88 -20.83
N VAL A 94 -13.20 6.79 -20.87
CA VAL A 94 -11.83 6.76 -21.37
C VAL A 94 -11.84 6.75 -22.89
N CYS A 95 -11.00 7.58 -23.52
CA CYS A 95 -11.01 7.81 -24.97
C CYS A 95 -12.31 8.44 -25.51
N SER A 96 -13.06 9.14 -24.65
CA SER A 96 -14.26 9.89 -25.06
C SER A 96 -13.91 11.32 -25.46
N ARG A 97 -14.25 11.72 -26.68
CA ARG A 97 -13.96 13.08 -27.21
C ARG A 97 -15.22 13.82 -27.65
N GLY A 98 -16.37 13.18 -27.56
CA GLY A 98 -17.65 13.71 -28.00
C GLY A 98 -17.73 13.89 -29.52
N LYS A 99 -18.74 14.64 -29.94
CA LYS A 99 -18.99 14.94 -31.35
C LYS A 99 -18.31 16.24 -31.76
N ALA A 100 -17.78 16.27 -32.99
CA ALA A 100 -17.51 17.53 -33.67
C ALA A 100 -18.84 18.28 -33.88
N GLY A 101 -18.80 19.61 -33.90
CA GLY A 101 -19.98 20.45 -34.19
C GLY A 101 -20.41 20.36 -35.67
N ASP A 102 -20.77 21.49 -36.27
CA ASP A 102 -21.31 21.58 -37.65
C ASP A 102 -20.28 21.38 -38.79
N SER A 103 -19.27 20.52 -38.60
CA SER A 103 -18.20 20.30 -39.58
C SER A 103 -18.08 18.82 -39.98
N ASN A 104 -17.54 18.57 -41.19
CA ASN A 104 -17.00 17.27 -41.61
C ASN A 104 -15.68 16.91 -40.87
N ASP A 105 -15.50 17.44 -39.67
CA ASP A 105 -14.33 17.23 -38.83
C ASP A 105 -14.61 16.03 -37.91
N GLY A 106 -13.60 15.22 -37.65
CA GLY A 106 -13.75 13.97 -36.90
C GLY A 106 -13.99 12.74 -37.78
N LEU A 107 -14.00 11.57 -37.15
CA LEU A 107 -14.12 10.29 -37.84
C LEU A 107 -15.59 9.85 -37.92
N LYS A 108 -16.00 9.36 -39.09
CA LYS A 108 -17.38 8.93 -39.36
C LYS A 108 -17.72 7.54 -38.79
N ASN A 109 -16.75 6.63 -38.80
CA ASN A 109 -16.95 5.22 -38.49
C ASN A 109 -16.03 4.76 -37.36
N SER A 110 -16.42 3.69 -36.66
CA SER A 110 -15.58 3.01 -35.69
C SER A 110 -14.25 2.59 -36.34
N LYS A 111 -13.18 3.30 -35.97
CA LYS A 111 -11.82 2.98 -36.37
C LYS A 111 -11.02 2.80 -35.10
N ALA A 112 -10.41 1.63 -34.94
CA ALA A 112 -9.46 1.43 -33.86
C ALA A 112 -8.25 2.36 -34.04
N GLY A 113 -7.57 2.71 -32.94
CA GLY A 113 -6.52 3.71 -32.92
C GLY A 113 -7.02 5.16 -32.88
N SER A 114 -8.21 5.41 -32.32
CA SER A 114 -8.91 6.71 -32.35
C SER A 114 -9.10 7.37 -30.98
N CYS A 115 -8.25 7.08 -29.99
CA CYS A 115 -8.45 7.58 -28.61
C CYS A 115 -8.39 9.12 -28.48
N ASP A 116 -7.84 9.82 -29.48
CA ASP A 116 -7.77 11.28 -29.58
C ASP A 116 -8.80 11.89 -30.54
N SER A 117 -9.66 11.07 -31.15
CA SER A 117 -10.51 11.49 -32.27
C SER A 117 -11.96 11.75 -31.85
N LYS A 118 -12.53 12.84 -32.37
CA LYS A 118 -13.95 13.16 -32.22
C LYS A 118 -14.82 12.35 -33.18
N ASP A 119 -16.04 12.05 -32.76
CA ASP A 119 -17.08 11.52 -33.63
C ASP A 119 -17.58 12.62 -34.56
N GLN A 120 -17.84 12.31 -35.82
CA GLN A 120 -18.45 13.27 -36.73
C GLN A 120 -19.92 13.53 -36.31
N SER A 121 -20.47 14.73 -36.53
CA SER A 121 -21.87 15.06 -36.17
C SER A 121 -22.91 14.04 -36.66
N SER A 122 -22.70 13.49 -37.88
CA SER A 122 -23.53 12.45 -38.50
C SER A 122 -22.92 11.04 -38.41
N GLY A 123 -21.84 10.88 -37.64
CA GLY A 123 -21.09 9.64 -37.48
C GLY A 123 -21.65 8.75 -36.37
N SER A 124 -21.14 7.53 -36.33
CA SER A 124 -21.40 6.57 -35.25
C SER A 124 -20.08 6.00 -34.74
N LEU A 125 -19.06 6.86 -34.55
CA LEU A 125 -17.79 6.45 -33.97
C LEU A 125 -18.03 5.94 -32.54
N GLU A 126 -17.70 4.68 -32.31
CA GLU A 126 -17.70 4.11 -30.98
C GLU A 126 -16.53 4.68 -30.18
N GLN A 127 -16.84 5.35 -29.06
CA GLN A 127 -15.84 6.00 -28.20
C GLN A 127 -15.76 5.25 -26.87
N SER A 128 -14.70 4.48 -26.71
CA SER A 128 -14.32 3.84 -25.46
C SER A 128 -12.86 3.40 -25.52
N LEU A 129 -12.27 3.05 -24.38
CA LEU A 129 -10.92 2.49 -24.35
C LEU A 129 -10.83 1.20 -25.16
N THR A 130 -11.80 0.30 -24.98
CA THR A 130 -11.86 -0.97 -25.71
C THR A 130 -12.01 -0.76 -27.22
N ALA A 131 -12.87 0.18 -27.64
CA ALA A 131 -13.06 0.51 -29.06
C ALA A 131 -11.78 1.12 -29.69
N ALA A 132 -11.11 2.02 -28.96
CA ALA A 132 -9.87 2.63 -29.41
C ALA A 132 -8.72 1.61 -29.52
N LEU A 133 -8.67 0.58 -28.66
CA LEU A 133 -7.70 -0.50 -28.78
C LEU A 133 -7.98 -1.38 -30.00
N GLY A 134 -9.23 -1.79 -30.20
CA GLY A 134 -9.64 -2.72 -31.26
C GLY A 134 -8.82 -4.01 -31.32
N ASP A 135 -8.86 -4.70 -32.45
CA ASP A 135 -8.22 -6.02 -32.60
C ASP A 135 -6.69 -5.96 -32.57
N LYS A 136 -6.10 -4.82 -32.97
CA LYS A 136 -4.64 -4.64 -33.01
C LYS A 136 -4.07 -3.96 -31.79
N GLY A 137 -4.88 -3.68 -30.76
CA GLY A 137 -4.42 -3.00 -29.53
C GLY A 137 -3.22 -3.71 -28.89
N ALA A 138 -3.20 -5.04 -28.92
CA ALA A 138 -2.11 -5.82 -28.32
C ALA A 138 -0.75 -5.65 -29.01
N GLU A 139 -0.75 -5.38 -30.32
CA GLU A 139 0.45 -5.15 -31.12
C GLU A 139 0.83 -3.65 -31.16
N LYS A 140 -0.19 -2.78 -31.15
CA LYS A 140 -0.03 -1.36 -31.44
C LYS A 140 0.06 -0.46 -30.22
N TRP A 141 -0.42 -0.89 -29.06
CA TRP A 141 -0.25 -0.14 -27.82
C TRP A 141 1.23 0.15 -27.54
N PRO A 142 1.60 1.37 -27.08
CA PRO A 142 0.75 2.51 -26.70
C PRO A 142 0.31 3.42 -27.85
N LYS A 143 0.64 3.08 -29.10
CA LYS A 143 0.32 3.89 -30.27
C LYS A 143 -1.10 3.63 -30.73
N ILE A 144 -2.10 4.13 -30.00
CA ILE A 144 -3.52 4.02 -30.36
C ILE A 144 -4.19 5.38 -30.60
N ASN A 145 -3.41 6.42 -30.84
CA ASN A 145 -3.88 7.70 -31.36
C ASN A 145 -3.66 7.78 -32.88
N ASN A 146 -4.49 8.58 -33.54
CA ASN A 146 -4.44 8.73 -34.99
C ASN A 146 -3.29 9.63 -35.44
N GLY A 147 -2.60 9.19 -36.48
CA GLY A 147 -1.70 10.02 -37.26
C GLY A 147 -2.49 10.99 -38.14
N THR A 148 -1.96 12.19 -38.31
CA THR A 148 -2.41 13.14 -39.34
C THR A 148 -1.43 13.07 -40.50
N GLU A 149 -1.91 13.21 -41.73
CA GLU A 149 -1.00 13.57 -42.82
C GLU A 149 -0.51 15.01 -42.63
N VAL A 150 0.70 15.31 -43.11
CA VAL A 150 1.36 16.60 -42.90
C VAL A 150 0.47 17.74 -43.41
N GLY A 151 0.02 18.61 -42.50
CA GLY A 151 -0.69 19.85 -42.84
C GLY A 151 -2.22 19.83 -42.77
N SER A 152 -2.88 18.78 -42.27
CA SER A 152 -4.35 18.77 -42.11
C SER A 152 -4.81 18.51 -40.66
N GLU A 153 -5.77 19.30 -40.18
CA GLU A 153 -6.71 18.90 -39.13
C GLU A 153 -7.41 17.58 -39.54
N LEU A 154 -7.90 16.78 -38.59
CA LEU A 154 -8.56 15.48 -38.82
C LEU A 154 -9.84 15.65 -39.66
N LYS A 155 -9.68 15.82 -40.97
CA LYS A 155 -10.75 15.84 -41.96
C LYS A 155 -11.16 14.41 -42.27
N SER A 156 -12.47 14.18 -42.23
CA SER A 156 -13.15 12.88 -42.31
C SER A 156 -12.43 11.89 -43.25
N ASN A 157 -11.95 10.78 -42.65
CA ASN A 157 -11.30 9.59 -43.25
C ASN A 157 -9.77 9.58 -43.44
N ASN A 158 -9.05 10.67 -43.23
CA ASN A 158 -7.59 10.70 -43.50
C ASN A 158 -6.70 10.29 -42.31
N GLY A 159 -7.29 10.01 -41.14
CA GLY A 159 -6.54 9.58 -39.96
C GLY A 159 -5.92 8.19 -40.15
N LYS A 160 -4.59 8.07 -40.00
CA LYS A 160 -3.90 6.77 -40.00
C LYS A 160 -4.00 6.16 -38.59
N PRO A 161 -4.65 5.00 -38.42
CA PRO A 161 -4.83 4.41 -37.11
C PRO A 161 -3.49 3.90 -36.59
N TYR A 162 -3.33 3.95 -35.28
CA TYR A 162 -2.20 3.34 -34.57
C TYR A 162 -0.81 3.96 -34.83
N GLU A 163 -0.72 5.29 -34.88
CA GLU A 163 0.52 6.00 -35.23
C GLU A 163 1.14 6.73 -34.04
N LYS A 164 0.31 7.40 -33.24
CA LYS A 164 0.77 8.26 -32.14
C LYS A 164 0.54 7.60 -30.80
N ASP A 165 1.46 7.87 -29.88
CA ASP A 165 1.35 7.45 -28.49
C ASP A 165 0.09 8.02 -27.83
N ALA A 166 -0.64 7.17 -27.11
CA ALA A 166 -1.86 7.49 -26.41
C ALA A 166 -1.73 7.37 -24.89
N SER A 167 -0.57 7.01 -24.34
CA SER A 167 -0.40 6.83 -22.89
C SER A 167 -0.74 8.11 -22.13
N GLY A 168 -0.31 9.27 -22.63
CA GLY A 168 -0.65 10.56 -22.01
C GLY A 168 -2.11 10.97 -22.18
N THR A 169 -2.76 10.49 -23.24
CA THR A 169 -4.18 10.74 -23.51
C THR A 169 -5.05 9.92 -22.56
N VAL A 170 -4.75 8.62 -22.45
CA VAL A 170 -5.41 7.69 -21.54
C VAL A 170 -5.14 8.06 -20.08
N ALA A 171 -3.91 8.41 -19.70
CA ALA A 171 -3.57 8.82 -18.34
C ALA A 171 -4.41 10.02 -17.88
N LYS A 172 -4.60 11.01 -18.75
CA LYS A 172 -5.45 12.17 -18.46
C LYS A 172 -6.90 11.78 -18.22
N ASP A 173 -7.45 10.88 -19.04
CA ASP A 173 -8.82 10.39 -18.85
C ASP A 173 -8.97 9.62 -17.53
N LEU A 174 -8.03 8.72 -17.21
CA LEU A 174 -8.06 7.94 -15.97
C LEU A 174 -7.96 8.81 -14.71
N VAL A 175 -7.13 9.86 -14.74
CA VAL A 175 -6.99 10.81 -13.63
C VAL A 175 -8.17 11.78 -13.54
N ALA A 176 -8.93 11.98 -14.62
CA ALA A 176 -10.13 12.81 -14.63
C ALA A 176 -11.39 12.09 -14.09
N LEU A 177 -11.33 10.78 -13.86
CA LEU A 177 -12.42 10.02 -13.24
C LEU A 177 -12.70 10.48 -11.80
N ASN A 178 -13.89 10.14 -11.29
CA ASN A 178 -14.21 10.41 -9.88
C ASN A 178 -13.49 9.44 -8.93
N SER A 179 -13.54 9.68 -7.62
CA SER A 179 -12.79 8.89 -6.61
C SER A 179 -13.15 7.40 -6.61
N ASP A 180 -14.43 7.07 -6.75
CA ASP A 180 -14.90 5.68 -6.73
C ASP A 180 -14.49 4.96 -8.03
N GLU A 181 -14.61 5.64 -9.17
CA GLU A 181 -14.18 5.14 -10.48
C GLU A 181 -12.67 4.90 -10.53
N LYS A 182 -11.87 5.83 -9.97
CA LYS A 182 -10.42 5.66 -9.81
C LYS A 182 -10.08 4.41 -9.01
N THR A 183 -10.83 4.17 -7.92
CA THR A 183 -10.62 3.00 -7.07
C THR A 183 -10.91 1.69 -7.83
N ILE A 184 -11.97 1.67 -8.63
CA ILE A 184 -12.31 0.51 -9.48
C ILE A 184 -11.20 0.27 -10.53
N VAL A 185 -10.77 1.33 -11.22
CA VAL A 185 -9.69 1.25 -12.21
C VAL A 185 -8.39 0.76 -11.58
N ALA A 186 -8.01 1.33 -10.43
CA ALA A 186 -6.80 0.95 -9.71
C ALA A 186 -6.83 -0.53 -9.28
N GLY A 187 -7.97 -0.99 -8.76
CA GLY A 187 -8.17 -2.41 -8.42
C GLY A 187 -8.05 -3.33 -9.63
N LEU A 188 -8.59 -2.93 -10.79
CA LEU A 188 -8.46 -3.70 -12.04
C LEU A 188 -7.03 -3.70 -12.57
N LEU A 189 -6.33 -2.55 -12.57
CA LEU A 189 -4.92 -2.45 -12.97
C LEU A 189 -4.02 -3.37 -12.12
N ALA A 190 -4.21 -3.35 -10.80
CA ALA A 190 -3.51 -4.25 -9.89
C ALA A 190 -3.80 -5.72 -10.20
N LYS A 191 -5.06 -6.05 -10.53
CA LYS A 191 -5.48 -7.43 -10.83
C LYS A 191 -4.97 -7.94 -12.18
N THR A 192 -4.95 -7.12 -13.22
CA THR A 192 -4.69 -7.56 -14.60
C THR A 192 -3.27 -7.30 -15.07
N ILE A 193 -2.64 -6.21 -14.64
CA ILE A 193 -1.34 -5.78 -15.16
C ILE A 193 -0.23 -6.03 -14.14
N GLU A 194 -0.41 -5.52 -12.92
CA GLU A 194 0.71 -5.43 -11.98
C GLU A 194 0.89 -6.69 -11.13
N GLY A 195 -0.18 -7.48 -11.00
CA GLY A 195 -0.30 -8.57 -10.05
C GLY A 195 -0.48 -8.04 -8.62
N GLY A 196 -1.40 -8.65 -7.87
CA GLY A 196 -1.63 -8.30 -6.47
C GLY A 196 -0.51 -8.83 -5.59
N GLU A 197 0.16 -7.93 -4.89
CA GLU A 197 1.01 -8.32 -3.77
C GLU A 197 0.23 -8.09 -2.48
N VAL A 198 0.08 -9.17 -1.71
CA VAL A 198 -0.75 -9.20 -0.51
C VAL A 198 0.15 -9.33 0.70
N VAL A 199 -0.02 -8.42 1.66
CA VAL A 199 0.61 -8.54 2.98
C VAL A 199 -0.50 -8.79 3.99
N GLU A 200 -0.45 -9.97 4.61
CA GLU A 200 -1.35 -10.32 5.71
C GLU A 200 -0.66 -9.94 7.02
N ILE A 201 -1.23 -8.96 7.74
CA ILE A 201 -0.76 -8.56 9.06
C ILE A 201 -1.80 -9.04 10.07
N ARG A 202 -1.52 -10.18 10.70
CA ARG A 202 -2.42 -10.80 11.71
C ARG A 202 -2.28 -10.19 13.09
N ALA A 203 -1.04 -9.97 13.53
CA ALA A 203 -0.73 -9.38 14.83
C ALA A 203 0.70 -8.86 14.83
N VAL A 204 0.93 -7.73 15.53
CA VAL A 204 2.26 -7.27 15.86
C VAL A 204 2.62 -7.85 17.22
N SER A 205 3.57 -8.77 17.23
CA SER A 205 4.13 -9.34 18.46
C SER A 205 5.50 -8.74 18.74
N SER A 206 5.73 -8.35 19.99
CA SER A 206 6.98 -7.76 20.45
C SER A 206 7.50 -8.58 21.61
N THR A 207 8.61 -9.28 21.41
CA THR A 207 9.33 -9.95 22.50
C THR A 207 10.55 -9.10 22.85
N SER A 208 10.60 -8.54 24.04
CA SER A 208 11.76 -7.79 24.53
C SER A 208 12.60 -8.65 25.44
N VAL A 209 13.92 -8.59 25.27
CA VAL A 209 14.91 -9.18 26.18
C VAL A 209 15.84 -8.06 26.60
N MET A 210 15.86 -7.77 27.90
CA MET A 210 16.56 -6.63 28.49
C MET A 210 17.47 -7.07 29.61
N VAL A 211 18.67 -6.52 29.66
CA VAL A 211 19.57 -6.65 30.80
C VAL A 211 19.65 -5.30 31.48
N ASN A 212 19.15 -5.22 32.71
CA ASN A 212 19.14 -4.01 33.53
C ASN A 212 20.21 -4.10 34.62
N ALA A 213 20.94 -3.02 34.79
CA ALA A 213 21.78 -2.76 35.95
C ALA A 213 21.06 -1.73 36.83
N CYS A 214 20.73 -2.13 38.05
CA CYS A 214 19.99 -1.36 39.03
C CYS A 214 20.88 -1.01 40.23
N TYR A 215 20.62 0.14 40.82
CA TYR A 215 21.24 0.58 42.05
C TYR A 215 20.17 1.06 43.04
N ASP A 216 20.22 0.50 44.23
CA ASP A 216 19.40 0.84 45.38
C ASP A 216 20.13 1.89 46.20
N LEU A 217 19.57 3.11 46.19
CA LEU A 217 20.06 4.21 47.01
C LEU A 217 19.58 3.98 48.44
N LEU A 218 20.47 3.42 49.27
CA LEU A 218 20.22 3.22 50.70
C LEU A 218 19.85 4.56 51.34
N SER A 219 18.62 4.65 51.85
CA SER A 219 18.14 5.79 52.63
C SER A 219 18.15 5.38 54.10
N GLU A 220 19.02 5.99 54.90
CA GLU A 220 19.07 5.74 56.34
C GLU A 220 17.74 6.16 56.98
N GLY A 221 17.01 5.20 57.56
CA GLY A 221 15.87 5.47 58.46
C GLY A 221 14.44 5.33 57.90
N LEU A 222 14.24 4.92 56.65
CA LEU A 222 12.91 4.57 56.12
C LEU A 222 12.90 3.16 55.52
N GLY A 223 11.83 2.38 55.74
CA GLY A 223 11.61 1.07 55.10
C GLY A 223 11.35 1.12 53.58
N VAL A 224 11.68 2.25 52.94
CA VAL A 224 11.51 2.53 51.51
C VAL A 224 12.88 2.87 50.93
N VAL A 225 13.32 2.13 49.91
CA VAL A 225 14.63 2.30 49.28
C VAL A 225 14.43 2.79 47.85
N PRO A 226 14.82 4.03 47.51
CA PRO A 226 14.79 4.49 46.13
C PRO A 226 15.73 3.66 45.25
N TYR A 227 15.31 3.35 44.03
CA TYR A 227 16.13 2.62 43.06
C TYR A 227 16.09 3.26 41.68
N ALA A 228 17.18 3.10 40.94
CA ALA A 228 17.29 3.47 39.54
C ALA A 228 17.98 2.36 38.77
N CYS A 229 17.52 2.11 37.54
CA CYS A 229 18.07 1.11 36.64
C CYS A 229 18.33 1.69 35.26
N VAL A 230 19.41 1.23 34.65
CA VAL A 230 19.69 1.39 33.22
C VAL A 230 19.80 0.02 32.58
N GLY A 231 19.06 -0.19 31.51
CA GLY A 231 19.01 -1.44 30.79
C GLY A 231 19.27 -1.28 29.31
N LEU A 232 19.90 -2.30 28.76
CA LEU A 232 20.20 -2.46 27.34
C LEU A 232 19.74 -3.84 26.91
N GLY A 233 19.22 -3.93 25.70
CA GLY A 233 18.72 -5.19 25.20
C GLY A 233 18.26 -5.12 23.75
N GLY A 234 17.46 -6.11 23.39
CA GLY A 234 16.87 -6.25 22.07
C GLY A 234 15.35 -6.33 22.16
N ASN A 235 14.67 -5.65 21.26
CA ASN A 235 13.27 -5.88 20.99
C ASN A 235 13.13 -6.65 19.67
N PHE A 236 12.48 -7.80 19.73
CA PHE A 236 12.22 -8.70 18.62
C PHE A 236 10.78 -8.50 18.20
N VAL A 237 10.56 -7.73 17.14
CA VAL A 237 9.21 -7.44 16.64
C VAL A 237 8.92 -8.36 15.45
N GLY A 238 7.92 -9.22 15.62
CA GLY A 238 7.33 -10.02 14.56
C GLY A 238 6.05 -9.33 14.06
N VAL A 239 6.13 -8.77 12.86
CA VAL A 239 5.01 -8.09 12.17
C VAL A 239 4.30 -9.05 11.19
N VAL A 240 5.03 -10.00 10.60
CA VAL A 240 4.53 -11.01 9.65
C VAL A 240 5.06 -12.39 10.06
N ASP A 241 4.29 -13.46 9.84
CA ASP A 241 4.68 -14.84 10.16
C ASP A 241 6.11 -15.15 9.64
N GLY A 242 7.04 -15.42 10.56
CA GLY A 242 8.38 -15.94 10.26
C GLY A 242 9.52 -14.93 10.11
N HIS A 243 9.30 -13.60 10.19
CA HIS A 243 10.39 -12.61 10.15
C HIS A 243 10.51 -11.86 11.47
N ILE A 244 11.59 -12.12 12.20
CA ILE A 244 11.91 -11.47 13.47
C ILE A 244 13.08 -10.52 13.20
N THR A 245 12.83 -9.22 13.30
CA THR A 245 13.89 -8.21 13.17
C THR A 245 14.38 -7.79 14.57
N PRO A 246 15.65 -8.08 14.94
CA PRO A 246 16.19 -7.65 16.22
C PRO A 246 16.51 -6.16 16.15
N LYS A 247 15.88 -5.35 17.01
CA LYS A 247 16.26 -3.95 17.20
C LYS A 247 16.86 -3.74 18.57
N LEU A 248 17.95 -2.98 18.66
CA LEU A 248 18.51 -2.57 19.94
C LEU A 248 17.51 -1.68 20.67
N ALA A 249 17.39 -1.85 21.97
CA ALA A 249 16.50 -1.06 22.80
C ALA A 249 17.17 -0.76 24.14
N TYR A 250 16.82 0.38 24.72
CA TYR A 250 17.29 0.78 26.04
C TYR A 250 16.10 1.06 26.96
N ARG A 251 16.29 0.78 28.24
CA ARG A 251 15.28 0.97 29.26
C ARG A 251 15.87 1.73 30.44
N LEU A 252 15.14 2.73 30.93
CA LEU A 252 15.46 3.43 32.17
C LEU A 252 14.33 3.15 33.14
N LYS A 253 14.63 2.63 34.33
CA LYS A 253 13.65 2.43 35.39
C LYS A 253 14.02 3.29 36.59
N ALA A 254 13.03 3.86 37.26
CA ALA A 254 13.25 4.54 38.52
C ALA A 254 12.01 4.40 39.40
N GLY A 255 12.23 4.20 40.69
CA GLY A 255 11.14 3.93 41.60
C GLY A 255 11.57 3.80 43.05
N LEU A 256 10.67 3.22 43.83
CA LEU A 256 10.83 2.93 45.24
C LEU A 256 10.63 1.43 45.46
N SER A 257 11.50 0.82 46.26
CA SER A 257 11.32 -0.54 46.75
C SER A 257 10.89 -0.49 48.22
N TYR A 258 9.98 -1.36 48.59
CA TYR A 258 9.48 -1.53 49.95
C TYR A 258 9.71 -2.97 50.39
N GLN A 259 10.46 -3.16 51.47
CA GLN A 259 10.69 -4.50 52.01
C GLN A 259 9.46 -4.94 52.80
N LEU A 260 8.76 -5.96 52.30
CA LEU A 260 7.64 -6.60 53.00
C LEU A 260 8.17 -7.58 54.06
N SER A 261 9.18 -8.35 53.69
CA SER A 261 9.88 -9.35 54.50
C SER A 261 11.36 -9.41 54.09
N PRO A 262 12.27 -10.03 54.88
CA PRO A 262 13.68 -10.18 54.50
C PRO A 262 13.92 -10.84 53.13
N GLU A 263 12.94 -11.61 52.64
CA GLU A 263 13.00 -12.36 51.38
C GLU A 263 12.09 -11.76 50.29
N ILE A 264 11.19 -10.83 50.64
CA ILE A 264 10.15 -10.32 49.73
C ILE A 264 10.18 -8.79 49.73
N SER A 265 10.39 -8.21 48.56
CA SER A 265 10.33 -6.77 48.33
C SER A 265 9.30 -6.44 47.26
N ALA A 266 8.54 -5.38 47.46
CA ALA A 266 7.65 -4.80 46.45
C ALA A 266 8.35 -3.61 45.78
N PHE A 267 8.21 -3.48 44.47
CA PHE A 267 8.77 -2.37 43.71
C PHE A 267 7.65 -1.60 43.03
N VAL A 268 7.70 -0.27 43.12
CA VAL A 268 6.82 0.62 42.38
C VAL A 268 7.66 1.67 41.68
N GLY A 269 7.43 1.88 40.39
CA GLY A 269 8.25 2.78 39.61
C GLY A 269 7.70 3.03 38.22
N GLY A 270 8.31 4.00 37.57
CA GLY A 270 8.13 4.25 36.14
C GLY A 270 9.28 3.64 35.36
N PHE A 271 9.01 3.29 34.11
CA PHE A 271 10.07 2.98 33.16
C PHE A 271 9.87 3.75 31.86
N TYR A 272 10.99 4.14 31.26
CA TYR A 272 11.05 4.62 29.90
C TYR A 272 11.72 3.55 29.06
N HIS A 273 11.00 3.03 28.06
CA HIS A 273 11.50 2.05 27.11
C HIS A 273 11.58 2.70 25.73
N ARG A 274 12.74 2.63 25.07
CA ARG A 274 12.91 3.12 23.71
C ARG A 274 13.66 2.11 22.86
N VAL A 275 13.07 1.79 21.71
CA VAL A 275 13.73 1.04 20.64
C VAL A 275 14.56 2.01 19.79
N VAL A 276 15.82 1.68 19.57
CA VAL A 276 16.75 2.46 18.75
C VAL A 276 16.44 2.23 17.28
N GLY A 277 16.25 3.31 16.54
CA GLY A 277 15.88 3.32 15.12
C GLY A 277 14.75 4.31 14.83
N ASP A 278 14.44 4.46 13.56
CA ASP A 278 13.36 5.29 13.01
C ASP A 278 11.96 4.65 13.13
N GLY A 279 11.87 3.47 13.74
CA GLY A 279 10.62 2.70 13.80
C GLY A 279 10.21 2.09 12.46
N VAL A 280 11.04 2.18 11.42
CA VAL A 280 10.79 1.59 10.10
C VAL A 280 11.22 0.12 10.12
N TYR A 281 10.36 -0.75 9.62
CA TYR A 281 10.66 -2.18 9.46
C TYR A 281 10.75 -2.46 7.97
N ASP A 282 11.98 -2.61 7.48
CA ASP A 282 12.26 -2.94 6.09
C ASP A 282 12.10 -4.45 5.84
N ASP A 283 11.92 -4.83 4.57
CA ASP A 283 11.83 -6.22 4.11
C ASP A 283 10.72 -7.06 4.76
N LEU A 284 9.54 -6.45 4.99
CA LEU A 284 8.36 -7.23 5.36
C LEU A 284 8.01 -8.20 4.23
N PRO A 285 7.97 -9.52 4.48
CA PRO A 285 7.72 -10.50 3.45
C PRO A 285 6.30 -10.31 2.93
N ALA A 286 6.21 -10.05 1.63
CA ALA A 286 4.96 -9.89 0.95
C ALA A 286 4.68 -11.14 0.10
N GLN A 287 3.46 -11.67 0.20
CA GLN A 287 3.08 -12.83 -0.58
C GLN A 287 2.51 -12.37 -1.92
N LEU A 288 3.19 -12.79 -3.00
CA LEU A 288 2.66 -12.68 -4.36
C LEU A 288 1.41 -13.57 -4.47
N GLN A 289 0.22 -12.97 -4.43
CA GLN A 289 -0.98 -13.68 -4.80
C GLN A 289 -1.18 -13.57 -6.31
N CYS A 290 -0.95 -14.72 -6.95
CA CYS A 290 -1.28 -15.04 -8.34
C CYS A 290 -0.41 -14.38 -9.43
N LYS A 291 0.65 -15.09 -9.86
CA LYS A 291 0.83 -15.27 -11.31
C LYS A 291 -0.37 -16.08 -11.80
N SER A 292 -1.24 -15.48 -12.61
CA SER A 292 -2.20 -16.23 -13.40
C SER A 292 -1.43 -17.35 -14.13
N GLN A 293 -1.80 -18.59 -13.85
CA GLN A 293 -1.31 -19.77 -14.56
C GLN A 293 -1.58 -19.53 -16.05
N LYS A 294 -0.53 -19.28 -16.82
CA LYS A 294 -0.57 -19.42 -18.28
C LYS A 294 -0.87 -20.88 -18.58
N THR A 295 -2.12 -21.18 -18.90
CA THR A 295 -2.49 -22.33 -19.73
C THR A 295 -2.55 -21.90 -21.19
#